data_AF-A0A932FJH7-F1
#
_entry.id   AF-A0A932FJH7-F1
#
_cell.length_a   1.000
_cell.length_b   1.000
_cell.length_c   1.000
_cell.angle_alpha   90.00
_cell.angle_beta   90.00
_cell.angle_gamma   90.00
#
_symmetry.space_group_name_H-M   'P 1'
#
loop_
_entity.id
_entity.type
_entity.pdbx_description
1 polymer ?
#
loop_
_entity_poly.entity_id
_entity_poly.type
_entity_poly.pdbx_seq_one_letter_code
_entity_poly.pdbx_strand_id
1 'polypeptide(L)'
;METAQGVALVGFVLLAVFVGLVTRRAGGALYRTRVAEGFRGSTGDLSRRVNLTLGELAAVIDLLRRREADVESVRPSLAAGRDAALRYAAEARALSGPASTLRDQTRMVEELERVERALAMVDHGCALAIDGPRAVRGQEADTAIKRGYLNLLHARESFTEHAAAAMRAAEVASPARRVGRLLR
;
A
#
# COMPACT_ATOMS: atom_id res chain seq x y z
N MET A 1 46.98 -16.91 45.32
CA MET A 1 45.52 -17.02 45.17
C MET A 1 44.91 -15.77 44.52
N GLU A 2 45.45 -14.57 44.76
CA GLU A 2 44.96 -13.31 44.18
C GLU A 2 45.02 -13.24 42.64
N THR A 3 46.06 -13.79 42.01
CA THR A 3 46.20 -13.78 40.54
C THR A 3 45.15 -14.65 39.82
N ALA A 4 44.82 -15.81 40.39
CA ALA A 4 43.79 -16.70 39.85
C ALA A 4 42.38 -16.10 39.97
N GLN A 5 42.11 -15.40 41.08
CA GLN A 5 40.86 -14.65 41.27
C GLN A 5 40.74 -13.47 40.30
N GLY A 6 41.84 -12.73 40.08
CA GLY A 6 41.87 -11.65 39.09
C GLY A 6 41.60 -12.13 37.66
N VAL A 7 42.22 -13.24 37.24
CA VAL A 7 42.01 -13.85 35.92
C VAL A 7 40.56 -14.32 35.75
N ALA A 8 39.99 -14.97 36.78
CA ALA A 8 38.60 -15.42 36.77
C ALA A 8 37.61 -14.25 36.66
N LEU A 9 37.86 -13.15 37.38
CA LEU A 9 37.03 -11.95 37.33
C LEU A 9 37.09 -11.29 35.94
N VAL A 10 38.28 -11.14 35.36
CA VAL A 10 38.45 -10.59 34.00
C VAL A 10 37.74 -11.47 32.98
N GLY A 11 37.91 -12.80 33.06
CA GLY A 11 37.21 -13.75 32.19
C GLY A 11 35.69 -13.64 32.30
N PHE A 12 35.16 -13.50 33.51
CA PHE A 12 33.72 -13.32 33.74
C PHE A 12 33.21 -12.00 33.15
N VAL A 13 33.92 -10.88 33.34
CA VAL A 13 33.55 -9.59 32.77
C VAL A 13 33.56 -9.64 31.24
N LEU A 14 34.57 -10.25 30.63
CA LEU A 14 34.64 -10.43 29.17
C LEU A 14 33.47 -11.27 28.65
N LEU A 15 33.13 -12.36 29.35
CA LEU A 15 31.97 -13.18 29.01
C LEU A 15 30.66 -12.39 29.14
N ALA A 16 30.48 -11.63 30.22
CA ALA A 16 29.30 -10.81 30.45
C ALA A 16 29.14 -9.73 29.36
N VAL A 17 30.23 -9.07 28.97
CA VAL A 17 30.24 -8.10 27.86
C VAL A 17 29.89 -8.80 26.54
N PHE A 18 30.49 -9.96 26.26
CA PHE A 18 30.21 -10.72 25.05
C PHE A 18 28.73 -11.14 24.98
N VAL A 19 28.17 -11.70 26.06
CA VAL A 19 26.75 -12.07 26.15
C VAL A 19 25.86 -10.84 25.99
N GLY A 20 26.20 -9.70 26.63
CA GLY A 20 25.48 -8.43 26.47
C GLY A 20 25.46 -7.93 25.02
N LEU A 21 26.57 -8.03 24.30
CA LEU A 21 26.65 -7.66 22.88
C LEU A 21 25.84 -8.60 21.99
N VAL A 22 25.92 -9.92 22.21
CA VAL A 22 25.16 -10.92 21.44
C VAL A 22 23.66 -10.75 21.65
N THR A 23 23.22 -10.59 22.90
CA THR A 23 21.79 -10.40 23.24
C THR A 23 21.25 -9.09 22.66
N ARG A 24 21.99 -7.98 22.75
CA ARG A 24 21.60 -6.71 22.11
C ARG A 24 21.49 -6.84 20.59
N ARG A 25 22.43 -7.56 19.95
CA ARG A 25 22.41 -7.80 18.50
C ARG A 25 21.25 -8.71 18.09
N ALA A 26 20.97 -9.76 18.85
CA ALA A 26 19.85 -10.67 18.64
C ALA A 26 18.50 -9.94 18.78
N GLY A 27 18.34 -9.12 19.83
CA GLY A 27 17.15 -8.29 20.03
C GLY A 27 16.89 -7.34 18.87
N GLY A 28 17.94 -6.65 18.38
CA GLY A 28 17.82 -5.78 17.21
C GLY A 28 17.52 -6.51 15.90
N ALA A 29 17.97 -7.76 15.75
CA ALA A 29 17.63 -8.59 14.59
C ALA A 29 16.15 -9.02 14.61
N LEU A 30 15.66 -9.48 15.77
CA LEU A 30 14.26 -9.86 15.96
C LEU A 30 13.30 -8.69 15.75
N TYR A 31 13.64 -7.51 16.28
CA TYR A 31 12.83 -6.31 16.07
C TYR A 31 12.66 -5.98 14.58
N ARG A 32 13.76 -5.98 13.81
CA ARG A 32 13.72 -5.68 12.37
C ARG A 32 12.93 -6.72 11.57
N THR A 33 13.02 -8.00 11.95
CA THR A 33 12.21 -9.05 11.33
C THR A 33 10.72 -8.83 11.63
N ARG A 34 10.34 -8.56 12.88
CA ARG A 34 8.94 -8.29 13.25
C ARG A 34 8.37 -7.07 12.52
N VAL A 35 9.13 -5.98 12.43
CA VAL A 35 8.71 -4.78 11.68
C VAL A 35 8.49 -5.12 10.20
N ALA A 36 9.41 -5.84 9.57
CA ALA A 36 9.27 -6.24 8.18
C ALA A 36 8.05 -7.16 7.95
N GLU A 37 7.83 -8.13 8.83
CA GLU A 37 6.69 -9.06 8.74
C GLU A 37 5.36 -8.35 8.98
N GLY A 38 5.27 -7.50 10.00
CA GLY A 38 4.08 -6.68 10.28
C GLY A 38 3.73 -5.75 9.13
N PHE A 39 4.74 -5.09 8.55
CA PHE A 39 4.55 -4.25 7.36
C PHE A 39 4.03 -5.06 6.16
N ARG A 40 4.59 -6.25 5.92
CA ARG A 40 4.14 -7.13 4.81
C ARG A 40 2.71 -7.58 4.99
N GLY A 41 2.34 -8.02 6.18
CA GLY A 41 0.97 -8.42 6.50
C GLY A 41 -0.02 -7.27 6.26
N SER A 42 0.29 -6.09 6.80
CA SER A 42 -0.56 -4.91 6.69
C SER A 42 -0.68 -4.40 5.25
N THR A 43 0.44 -4.36 4.51
CA THR A 43 0.45 -3.99 3.08
C THR A 43 -0.34 -4.99 2.24
N GLY A 44 -0.20 -6.29 2.52
CA GLY A 44 -0.91 -7.35 1.82
C GLY A 44 -2.43 -7.32 2.06
N ASP A 45 -2.85 -7.03 3.28
CA ASP A 45 -4.27 -6.82 3.62
C ASP A 45 -4.84 -5.59 2.89
N LEU A 46 -4.17 -4.44 3.03
CA LEU A 46 -4.55 -3.21 2.36
C LEU A 46 -4.64 -3.42 0.85
N SER A 47 -3.66 -4.09 0.26
CA SER A 47 -3.64 -4.36 -1.18
C SER A 47 -4.84 -5.19 -1.64
N ARG A 48 -5.26 -6.17 -0.84
CA ARG A 48 -6.44 -6.99 -1.13
C ARG A 48 -7.72 -6.18 -1.05
N ARG A 49 -7.90 -5.39 0.01
CA ARG A 49 -9.09 -4.54 0.20
C ARG A 49 -9.23 -3.48 -0.91
N VAL A 50 -8.12 -2.83 -1.27
CA VAL A 50 -8.07 -1.87 -2.38
C VAL A 50 -8.44 -2.57 -3.70
N ASN A 51 -7.82 -3.72 -4.02
CA ASN A 51 -8.10 -4.40 -5.28
C ASN A 51 -9.55 -4.87 -5.41
N LEU A 52 -10.15 -5.36 -4.32
CA LEU A 52 -11.57 -5.72 -4.30
C LEU A 52 -12.45 -4.50 -4.54
N THR A 53 -12.26 -3.44 -3.74
CA THR A 53 -13.06 -2.21 -3.83
C THR A 53 -12.96 -1.56 -5.21
N LEU A 54 -11.74 -1.39 -5.74
CA LEU A 54 -11.52 -0.76 -7.04
C LEU A 54 -11.92 -1.67 -8.21
N GLY A 55 -11.93 -2.99 -8.00
CA GLY A 55 -12.47 -3.96 -8.96
C GLY A 55 -13.97 -3.82 -9.13
N GLU A 56 -14.71 -3.74 -8.02
CA GLU A 56 -16.16 -3.52 -8.01
C GLU A 56 -16.52 -2.17 -8.65
N LEU A 57 -15.81 -1.08 -8.28
CA LEU A 57 -16.03 0.24 -8.89
C LEU A 57 -15.74 0.25 -10.40
N ALA A 58 -14.68 -0.42 -10.84
CA ALA A 58 -14.37 -0.53 -12.26
C ALA A 58 -15.50 -1.24 -13.03
N ALA A 59 -16.11 -2.28 -12.45
CA ALA A 59 -17.24 -2.97 -13.07
C ALA A 59 -18.47 -2.05 -13.18
N VAL A 60 -18.80 -1.31 -12.12
CA VAL A 60 -19.91 -0.35 -12.12
C VAL A 60 -19.69 0.76 -13.17
N ILE A 61 -18.48 1.31 -13.25
CA ILE A 61 -18.15 2.34 -14.25
C ILE A 61 -18.17 1.77 -15.67
N ASP A 62 -17.78 0.51 -15.86
CA ASP A 62 -17.85 -0.13 -17.18
C ASP A 62 -19.30 -0.29 -17.65
N LEU A 63 -20.24 -0.64 -16.76
CA LEU A 63 -21.67 -0.65 -17.08
C LEU A 63 -22.18 0.74 -17.48
N LEU A 64 -21.79 1.78 -16.73
CA LEU A 64 -22.11 3.17 -17.06
C LEU A 64 -21.56 3.55 -18.45
N ARG A 65 -20.30 3.20 -18.73
CA ARG A 65 -19.63 3.45 -20.01
C ARG A 65 -20.32 2.74 -21.18
N ARG A 66 -20.87 1.54 -20.94
CA ARG A 66 -21.68 0.78 -21.92
C ARG A 66 -23.12 1.26 -22.03
N ARG A 67 -23.52 2.23 -21.19
CA ARG A 67 -24.90 2.74 -21.08
C ARG A 67 -25.90 1.65 -20.64
N GLU A 68 -25.41 0.69 -19.86
CA GLU A 68 -26.17 -0.40 -19.25
C GLU A 68 -26.60 -0.08 -17.80
N ALA A 69 -26.12 1.05 -17.26
CA ALA A 69 -26.49 1.55 -15.94
C ALA A 69 -26.94 3.02 -16.03
N ASP A 70 -27.88 3.40 -15.16
CA ASP A 70 -28.33 4.77 -15.03
C ASP A 70 -27.34 5.61 -14.22
N VAL A 71 -27.17 6.87 -14.62
CA VAL A 71 -26.20 7.78 -14.00
C VAL A 71 -26.53 7.98 -12.51
N GLU A 72 -27.78 8.24 -12.16
CA GLU A 72 -28.17 8.50 -10.77
C GLU A 72 -27.97 7.28 -9.88
N SER A 73 -28.14 6.07 -10.43
CA SER A 73 -27.87 4.83 -9.71
C SER A 73 -26.39 4.62 -9.35
N VAL A 74 -25.47 5.19 -10.13
CA VAL A 74 -24.01 4.96 -9.99
C VAL A 74 -23.33 5.99 -9.09
N ARG A 75 -23.85 7.21 -9.01
CA ARG A 75 -23.22 8.32 -8.24
C ARG A 75 -22.97 8.02 -6.76
N PRO A 76 -23.87 7.36 -6.01
CA PRO A 76 -23.59 6.98 -4.62
C PRO A 76 -22.36 6.08 -4.49
N SER A 77 -22.19 5.13 -5.42
CA SER A 77 -21.02 4.24 -5.46
C SER A 77 -19.74 5.00 -5.78
N LEU A 78 -19.78 6.00 -6.66
CA LEU A 78 -18.62 6.86 -6.95
C LEU A 78 -18.20 7.68 -5.72
N ALA A 79 -19.16 8.27 -5.01
CA ALA A 79 -18.89 9.02 -3.78
C ALA A 79 -18.28 8.12 -2.70
N ALA A 80 -18.88 6.95 -2.45
CA ALA A 80 -18.35 5.97 -1.50
C ALA A 80 -16.94 5.48 -1.91
N GLY A 81 -16.68 5.32 -3.20
CA GLY A 81 -15.38 4.95 -3.74
C GLY A 81 -14.31 6.01 -3.53
N ARG A 82 -14.64 7.29 -3.67
CA ARG A 82 -13.74 8.42 -3.39
C ARG A 82 -13.36 8.46 -1.92
N ASP A 83 -14.35 8.34 -1.03
CA ASP A 83 -14.11 8.29 0.41
C ASP A 83 -13.24 7.09 0.80
N ALA A 84 -13.49 5.93 0.20
CA ALA A 84 -12.68 4.74 0.42
C ALA A 84 -11.22 4.95 -0.06
N ALA A 85 -11.01 5.55 -1.23
CA ALA A 85 -9.67 5.85 -1.74
C ALA A 85 -8.88 6.77 -0.80
N LEU A 86 -9.51 7.82 -0.25
CA LEU A 86 -8.89 8.71 0.73
C LEU A 86 -8.57 8.01 2.05
N ARG A 87 -9.48 7.16 2.55
CA ARG A 87 -9.22 6.34 3.75
C ARG A 87 -8.05 5.39 3.53
N TYR A 88 -8.02 4.67 2.41
CA TYR A 88 -6.92 3.77 2.07
C TYR A 88 -5.60 4.53 1.89
N ALA A 89 -5.61 5.75 1.37
CA ALA A 89 -4.41 6.59 1.25
C ALA A 89 -3.88 6.97 2.65
N ALA A 90 -4.77 7.30 3.59
CA ALA A 90 -4.40 7.55 4.98
C ALA A 90 -3.84 6.29 5.65
N GLU A 91 -4.46 5.13 5.44
CA GLU A 91 -3.97 3.83 5.94
C GLU A 91 -2.58 3.52 5.37
N ALA A 92 -2.38 3.68 4.05
CA ALA A 92 -1.09 3.46 3.39
C ALA A 92 0.00 4.37 3.98
N ARG A 93 -0.32 5.64 4.25
CA ARG A 93 0.59 6.62 4.86
C ARG A 93 0.96 6.24 6.30
N ALA A 94 0.05 5.59 7.04
CA ALA A 94 0.27 5.17 8.42
C ALA A 94 1.07 3.86 8.55
N LEU A 95 1.31 3.13 7.45
CA LEU A 95 2.09 1.90 7.48
C LEU A 95 3.51 2.16 8.02
N SER A 96 3.89 1.37 9.03
CA SER A 96 5.23 1.44 9.61
C SER A 96 6.09 0.33 9.01
N GLY A 97 7.03 0.69 8.14
CA GLY A 97 7.92 -0.23 7.44
C GLY A 97 9.41 0.09 7.60
N PRO A 98 10.29 -0.82 7.17
CA PRO A 98 11.71 -0.51 7.02
C PRO A 98 11.94 0.69 6.07
N ALA A 99 12.99 1.47 6.28
CA ALA A 99 13.27 2.65 5.44
C ALA A 99 13.36 2.35 3.93
N SER A 100 13.70 1.11 3.55
CA SER A 100 13.74 0.65 2.17
C SER A 100 12.37 0.63 1.48
N THR A 101 11.26 0.66 2.23
CA THR A 101 9.89 0.60 1.67
C THR A 101 9.27 1.98 1.45
N LEU A 102 9.89 3.05 1.97
CA LEU A 102 9.31 4.40 1.96
C LEU A 102 8.96 4.89 0.56
N ARG A 103 9.81 4.62 -0.42
CA ARG A 103 9.57 5.03 -1.82
C ARG A 103 8.28 4.42 -2.36
N ASP A 104 8.13 3.11 -2.25
CA ASP A 104 6.94 2.41 -2.76
C ASP A 104 5.70 2.74 -1.94
N GLN A 105 5.83 2.96 -0.63
CA GLN A 105 4.75 3.46 0.22
C GLN A 105 4.24 4.83 -0.26
N THR A 106 5.13 5.77 -0.56
CA THR A 106 4.73 7.08 -1.12
C THR A 106 4.01 6.90 -2.45
N ARG A 107 4.51 6.02 -3.34
CA ARG A 107 3.83 5.75 -4.61
C ARG A 107 2.44 5.12 -4.43
N MET A 108 2.28 4.20 -3.47
CA MET A 108 0.97 3.64 -3.14
C MET A 108 -0.03 4.73 -2.74
N VAL A 109 0.40 5.70 -1.93
CA VAL A 109 -0.44 6.84 -1.53
C VAL A 109 -0.81 7.71 -2.75
N GLU A 110 0.17 8.03 -3.59
CA GLU A 110 -0.04 8.82 -4.80
C GLU A 110 -1.03 8.17 -5.77
N GLU A 111 -0.96 6.84 -5.95
CA GLU A 111 -1.91 6.11 -6.80
C GLU A 111 -3.33 6.09 -6.20
N LEU A 112 -3.48 6.01 -4.86
CA LEU A 112 -4.80 6.11 -4.22
C LEU A 112 -5.41 7.51 -4.32
N GLU A 113 -4.59 8.56 -4.22
CA GLU A 113 -5.03 9.94 -4.49
C GLU A 113 -5.36 10.13 -5.98
N ARG A 114 -4.66 9.45 -6.88
CA ARG A 114 -4.98 9.42 -8.30
C ARG A 114 -6.31 8.71 -8.59
N VAL A 115 -6.62 7.65 -7.85
CA VAL A 115 -7.92 6.97 -7.90
C VAL A 115 -9.04 7.94 -7.51
N GLU A 116 -8.88 8.70 -6.42
CA GLU A 116 -9.88 9.70 -6.02
C GLU A 116 -10.16 10.69 -7.15
N ARG A 117 -9.11 11.27 -7.76
CA ARG A 117 -9.24 12.20 -8.89
C ARG A 117 -9.87 11.55 -10.11
N ALA A 118 -9.57 10.28 -10.37
CA ALA A 118 -10.16 9.52 -11.46
C ALA A 118 -11.68 9.35 -11.26
N LEU A 119 -12.10 9.00 -10.04
CA LEU A 119 -13.52 8.87 -9.69
C LEU A 119 -14.24 10.23 -9.72
N ALA A 120 -13.59 11.31 -9.27
CA ALA A 120 -14.13 12.66 -9.38
C ALA A 120 -14.37 13.07 -10.86
N MET A 121 -13.48 12.66 -11.77
CA MET A 121 -13.66 12.87 -13.22
C MET A 121 -14.84 12.09 -13.78
N VAL A 122 -15.09 10.87 -13.30
CA VAL A 122 -16.28 10.09 -13.69
C VAL A 122 -17.56 10.75 -13.18
N ASP A 123 -17.60 11.18 -11.91
CA ASP A 123 -18.75 11.88 -11.32
C ASP A 123 -19.02 13.22 -12.04
N HIS A 124 -17.98 13.93 -12.47
CA HIS A 124 -18.13 15.11 -13.32
C HIS A 124 -18.77 14.77 -14.67
N GLY A 125 -18.33 13.69 -15.32
CA GLY A 125 -18.96 13.20 -16.56
C GLY A 125 -20.42 12.80 -16.36
N CYS A 126 -20.76 12.22 -15.20
CA CYS A 126 -22.13 11.93 -14.80
C CYS A 126 -22.98 13.21 -14.71
N ALA A 127 -22.48 14.25 -14.04
CA ALA A 127 -23.16 15.54 -13.95
C ALA A 127 -23.41 16.17 -15.33
N LEU A 128 -22.41 16.13 -16.22
CA LEU A 128 -22.56 16.63 -17.60
C LEU A 128 -23.61 15.86 -18.42
N ALA A 129 -23.77 14.56 -18.16
CA ALA A 129 -24.78 13.74 -18.83
C ALA A 129 -26.21 14.08 -18.38
N ILE A 130 -26.38 14.59 -17.16
CA ILE A 130 -27.66 15.05 -16.60
C ILE A 130 -27.97 16.48 -17.04
N ASP A 131 -26.97 17.37 -17.03
CA ASP A 131 -27.14 18.83 -17.17
C ASP A 131 -27.34 19.33 -18.62
N GLY A 132 -28.18 18.67 -19.43
CA GLY A 132 -28.76 19.28 -20.63
C GLY A 132 -28.77 18.42 -21.90
N PRO A 133 -29.08 19.03 -23.06
CA PRO A 133 -29.27 18.31 -24.31
C PRO A 133 -28.02 17.53 -24.72
N ARG A 134 -28.20 16.22 -24.96
CA ARG A 134 -27.13 15.26 -25.30
C ARG A 134 -26.27 15.68 -26.50
N ALA A 135 -26.84 16.46 -27.42
CA ALA A 135 -26.17 17.00 -28.59
C ALA A 135 -25.02 17.98 -28.27
N VAL A 136 -25.04 18.62 -27.10
CA VAL A 136 -24.05 19.65 -26.73
C VAL A 136 -23.01 19.11 -25.75
N ARG A 137 -23.43 18.32 -24.76
CA ARG A 137 -22.56 17.86 -23.64
C ARG A 137 -22.31 16.35 -23.60
N GLY A 138 -22.99 15.57 -24.43
CA GLY A 138 -22.90 14.10 -24.40
C GLY A 138 -21.51 13.57 -24.74
N GLN A 139 -20.82 14.19 -25.70
CA GLN A 139 -19.46 13.77 -26.07
C GLN A 139 -18.43 14.11 -24.98
N GLU A 140 -18.59 15.24 -24.31
CA GLU A 140 -17.74 15.65 -23.19
C GLU A 140 -17.95 14.73 -21.97
N ALA A 141 -19.20 14.44 -21.64
CA ALA A 141 -19.57 13.48 -20.61
C ALA A 141 -18.96 12.09 -20.86
N ASP A 142 -19.15 11.54 -22.06
CA ASP A 142 -18.60 10.23 -22.45
C ASP A 142 -17.05 10.23 -22.37
N THR A 143 -16.41 11.34 -22.76
CA THR A 143 -14.95 11.50 -22.70
C THR A 143 -14.45 11.53 -21.26
N ALA A 144 -15.09 12.30 -20.37
CA ALA A 144 -14.74 12.38 -18.97
C ALA A 144 -14.87 11.01 -18.28
N ILE A 145 -15.98 10.30 -18.49
CA ILE A 145 -16.22 8.95 -17.96
C ILE A 145 -15.14 7.99 -18.44
N LYS A 146 -14.85 7.96 -19.75
CA LYS A 146 -13.83 7.08 -20.32
C LYS A 146 -12.43 7.36 -19.76
N ARG A 147 -12.03 8.63 -19.64
CA ARG A 147 -10.72 9.01 -19.10
C ARG A 147 -10.61 8.67 -17.62
N GLY A 148 -11.66 8.94 -16.83
CA GLY A 148 -11.72 8.55 -15.43
C GLY A 148 -11.60 7.04 -15.26
N TYR A 149 -12.32 6.25 -16.05
CA TYR A 149 -12.24 4.79 -16.05
C TYR A 149 -10.83 4.26 -16.34
N LEU A 150 -10.18 4.74 -17.41
CA LEU A 150 -8.82 4.30 -17.74
C LEU A 150 -7.81 4.71 -16.66
N ASN A 151 -7.94 5.91 -16.09
CA ASN A 151 -7.07 6.36 -15.00
C ASN A 151 -7.24 5.50 -13.74
N LEU A 152 -8.47 5.09 -13.41
CA LEU A 152 -8.75 4.17 -12.32
C LEU A 152 -8.05 2.83 -12.52
N LEU A 153 -8.17 2.24 -13.71
CA LEU A 153 -7.52 0.95 -14.02
C LEU A 153 -6.01 1.02 -13.90
N HIS A 154 -5.39 2.05 -14.50
CA HIS A 154 -3.94 2.23 -14.43
C HIS A 154 -3.47 2.47 -13.00
N ALA A 155 -4.18 3.31 -12.23
CA ALA A 155 -3.81 3.56 -10.84
C ALA A 155 -3.92 2.29 -9.98
N ARG A 156 -4.94 1.45 -10.20
CA ARG A 156 -5.09 0.16 -9.52
C ARG A 156 -3.94 -0.81 -9.83
N GLU A 157 -3.54 -0.87 -11.09
CA GLU A 157 -2.41 -1.70 -11.54
C GLU A 157 -1.09 -1.22 -10.90
N SER A 158 -0.76 0.07 -11.05
CA SER A 158 0.44 0.66 -10.46
C SER A 158 0.47 0.53 -8.94
N PHE A 159 -0.66 0.73 -8.26
CA PHE A 159 -0.76 0.51 -6.82
C PHE A 159 -0.40 -0.94 -6.44
N THR A 160 -0.89 -1.93 -7.19
CA THR A 160 -0.60 -3.35 -6.94
C THR A 160 0.87 -3.67 -7.15
N GLU A 161 1.50 -3.10 -8.18
CA GLU A 161 2.93 -3.23 -8.42
C GLU A 161 3.77 -2.63 -7.28
N HIS A 162 3.42 -1.43 -6.82
CA HIS A 162 4.10 -0.77 -5.70
C HIS A 162 3.90 -1.51 -4.38
N ALA A 163 2.69 -2.02 -4.09
CA ALA A 163 2.45 -2.85 -2.92
C ALA A 163 3.32 -4.12 -2.94
N ALA A 164 3.41 -4.79 -4.10
CA ALA A 164 4.26 -5.96 -4.26
C ALA A 164 5.76 -5.62 -4.12
N ALA A 165 6.21 -4.49 -4.67
CA ALA A 165 7.58 -4.00 -4.52
C ALA A 165 7.93 -3.67 -3.06
N ALA A 166 7.05 -2.97 -2.36
CA ALA A 166 7.20 -2.65 -0.94
C ALA A 166 7.31 -3.92 -0.08
N MET A 167 6.48 -4.92 -0.34
CA MET A 167 6.55 -6.20 0.37
C MET A 167 7.86 -6.96 0.12
N ARG A 168 8.37 -6.95 -1.12
CA ARG A 168 9.69 -7.53 -1.44
C ARG A 168 10.82 -6.76 -0.77
N ALA A 169 10.76 -5.44 -0.76
CA ALA A 169 11.76 -4.59 -0.09
C ALA A 169 11.78 -4.84 1.44
N ALA A 170 10.60 -5.01 2.06
CA ALA A 170 10.50 -5.40 3.46
C ALA A 170 11.08 -6.80 3.72
N GLU A 171 10.81 -7.76 2.84
CA GLU A 171 11.35 -9.11 2.93
C GLU A 171 12.89 -9.12 2.90
N VAL A 172 13.50 -8.34 2.02
CA VAL A 172 14.97 -8.20 1.92
C VAL A 172 15.56 -7.53 3.17
N ALA A 173 14.82 -6.62 3.79
CA ALA A 173 15.24 -5.94 5.02
C ALA A 173 15.23 -6.86 6.26
N SER A 174 14.53 -8.01 6.23
CA SER A 174 14.46 -8.95 7.36
C SER A 174 15.78 -9.72 7.57
N PRO A 175 16.44 -9.59 8.73
CA PRO A 175 17.70 -10.28 9.03
C PRO A 175 17.60 -11.81 9.02
N ALA A 176 16.44 -12.38 9.37
CA ALA A 176 16.23 -13.83 9.49
C ALA A 176 16.55 -14.60 8.18
N ARG A 177 16.28 -14.01 7.01
CA ARG A 177 16.61 -14.64 5.72
C ARG A 177 18.08 -14.53 5.32
N ARG A 178 18.82 -13.55 5.85
CA ARG A 178 20.25 -13.41 5.55
C ARG A 178 21.05 -14.57 6.17
N VAL A 179 20.61 -15.05 7.33
CA VAL A 179 21.19 -16.23 8.02
C VAL A 179 20.83 -17.53 7.30
N GLY A 180 19.57 -17.71 6.90
CA GLY A 180 19.14 -18.91 6.17
C GLY A 180 19.76 -19.07 4.77
N ARG A 181 20.27 -17.98 4.17
CA ARG A 181 20.97 -17.99 2.88
C ARG A 181 22.48 -18.25 2.99
N LEU A 182 23.05 -18.11 4.19
CA LEU A 182 24.45 -18.46 4.49
C LEU A 182 24.61 -19.91 4.96
N LEU A 183 23.50 -20.56 5.32
CA LEU A 183 23.43 -21.95 5.76
C LEU A 183 22.92 -22.91 4.66
N ARG A 184 22.83 -22.43 3.42
CA ARG A 184 22.58 -23.21 2.20
C ARG A 184 23.75 -23.02 1.26
#